data_AF-F8AIT9-F1
#
_entry.id   AF-F8AIT9-F1
#
_cell.length_a   1.000
_cell.length_b   1.000
_cell.length_c   1.000
_cell.angle_alpha   90.00
_cell.angle_beta   90.00
_cell.angle_gamma   90.00
#
_symmetry.space_group_name_H-M   'P 1'
#
loop_
_entity.id
_entity.type
_entity.pdbx_description
1 polymer ?
#
loop_
_entity_poly.entity_id
_entity_poly.type
_entity_poly.pdbx_seq_one_letter_code
_entity_poly.pdbx_strand_id
1 'polypeptide(L)'
;MMKIAILVMTIGLAGIIINRDRLKQILSLNVMSLGIVLFFVAIGAEKGSFPPLKEFGTPVDPLPAVLMLTTLVVDVAVTALALGLVMRGDGA
;
A
#
# COMPACT_ATOMS: atom_id res chain seq x y z
N MET A 1 14.10 -1.42 -7.56
CA MET A 1 12.75 -1.40 -6.95
C MET A 1 12.67 -0.50 -5.71
N MET A 2 13.53 -0.68 -4.71
CA MET A 2 13.45 0.01 -3.41
C MET A 2 13.38 1.55 -3.47
N LYS A 3 14.15 2.20 -4.36
CA LYS A 3 14.12 3.66 -4.53
C LYS A 3 12.74 4.19 -4.95
N ILE A 4 12.05 3.46 -5.83
CA ILE A 4 10.72 3.83 -6.33
C ILE A 4 9.70 3.72 -5.20
N ALA A 5 9.77 2.65 -4.40
CA ALA A 5 8.90 2.45 -3.25
C ALA A 5 9.02 3.60 -2.24
N ILE A 6 10.25 4.02 -1.92
CA ILE A 6 10.51 5.15 -1.02
C ILE A 6 9.95 6.45 -1.62
N LEU A 7 10.15 6.69 -2.92
CA LEU A 7 9.61 7.87 -3.61
C LEU A 7 8.08 7.91 -3.58
N VAL A 8 7.41 6.78 -3.85
CA VAL A 8 5.94 6.68 -3.81
C VAL A 8 5.43 6.90 -2.38
N MET A 9 6.10 6.31 -1.38
CA MET A 9 5.76 6.48 0.03
C MET A 9 5.89 7.94 0.47
N THR A 10 6.97 8.63 0.09
CA THR A 10 7.16 10.04 0.44
C THR A 10 6.21 10.97 -0.31
N ILE A 11 5.86 10.67 -1.56
CA ILE A 11 4.83 11.40 -2.32
C ILE A 11 3.47 11.24 -1.64
N GLY A 12 3.10 10.03 -1.22
CA GLY A 12 1.85 9.79 -0.49
C GLY A 12 1.81 10.56 0.82
N LEU A 13 2.89 10.51 1.61
CA LEU A 13 3.00 11.27 2.86
C LEU A 13 2.91 12.79 2.64
N ALA A 14 3.61 13.31 1.63
CA ALA A 14 3.55 14.73 1.28
C ALA A 14 2.13 15.13 0.85
N GLY A 15 1.44 14.27 0.09
CA GLY A 15 0.05 14.48 -0.31
C GLY A 15 -0.91 14.59 0.88
N ILE A 16 -0.71 13.83 1.96
CA ILE A 16 -1.55 13.93 3.16
C ILE A 16 -1.40 15.31 3.83
N ILE A 17 -0.17 15.84 3.89
CA ILE A 17 0.16 17.11 4.56
C ILE A 17 -0.28 18.32 3.72
N ILE A 18 -0.07 18.28 2.41
CA ILE A 18 -0.28 19.42 1.52
C ILE A 18 -1.77 19.63 1.18
N ASN A 19 -2.52 18.54 1.03
CA ASN A 19 -3.91 18.62 0.58
C ASN A 19 -4.86 19.07 1.71
N ARG A 20 -5.76 20.02 1.39
CA ARG A 20 -6.82 20.47 2.31
C ARG A 20 -8.13 19.68 2.19
N ASP A 21 -8.39 19.13 1.00
CA ASP A 21 -9.60 18.35 0.74
C ASP A 21 -9.48 16.95 1.36
N ARG A 22 -10.51 16.54 2.13
CA ARG A 22 -10.55 15.22 2.78
C ARG A 22 -10.43 14.07 1.78
N LEU A 23 -11.07 14.20 0.62
CA LEU A 23 -10.97 13.24 -0.48
C LEU A 23 -9.53 13.05 -0.98
N LYS A 24 -8.80 14.15 -1.20
CA LYS A 24 -7.40 14.08 -1.66
C LYS A 24 -6.48 13.53 -0.58
N GLN A 25 -6.77 13.80 0.70
CA GLN A 25 -6.04 13.20 1.82
C GLN A 25 -6.24 11.67 1.87
N ILE A 26 -7.46 11.16 1.66
CA ILE A 26 -7.75 9.72 1.60
C ILE A 26 -7.04 9.04 0.42
N LEU A 27 -7.03 9.68 -0.75
CA LEU A 27 -6.25 9.17 -1.89
C LEU A 27 -4.74 9.17 -1.58
N SER A 28 -4.24 10.22 -0.94
CA SER A 28 -2.82 10.31 -0.57
C SER A 28 -2.40 9.23 0.43
N LEU A 29 -3.30 8.86 1.35
CA LEU A 29 -3.14 7.74 2.28
C LEU A 29 -2.99 6.41 1.54
N ASN A 30 -3.83 6.17 0.52
CA ASN A 30 -3.73 4.97 -0.33
C ASN A 30 -2.39 4.93 -1.08
N VAL A 31 -1.95 6.06 -1.66
CA VAL A 31 -0.65 6.13 -2.36
C VAL A 31 0.51 5.85 -1.41
N MET A 32 0.47 6.37 -0.18
CA MET A 32 1.48 6.07 0.84
C MET A 32 1.55 4.58 1.14
N SER A 33 0.38 3.94 1.34
CA SER A 33 0.32 2.51 1.64
C SER A 33 0.81 1.64 0.49
N LEU A 34 0.48 1.97 -0.76
CA LEU A 34 1.05 1.32 -1.94
C LEU A 34 2.59 1.41 -1.97
N GLY A 35 3.16 2.54 -1.54
CA GLY A 35 4.60 2.69 -1.36
C GLY A 35 5.19 1.71 -0.34
N ILE A 36 4.51 1.52 0.80
CA ILE A 36 4.90 0.54 1.83
C ILE A 36 4.82 -0.89 1.28
N VAL A 37 3.75 -1.23 0.55
CA VAL A 37 3.59 -2.54 -0.09
C VAL A 37 4.74 -2.82 -1.05
N LEU A 38 5.06 -1.86 -1.92
CA LEU A 38 6.18 -1.99 -2.86
C LEU A 38 7.52 -2.12 -2.15
N PHE A 39 7.71 -1.47 -1.00
CA PHE A 39 8.93 -1.56 -0.21
C PHE A 39 9.13 -2.98 0.35
N PHE A 40 8.10 -3.56 0.96
CA PHE A 40 8.17 -4.91 1.51
C PHE A 40 8.29 -6.00 0.43
N VAL A 41 7.59 -5.85 -0.70
CA VAL A 41 7.71 -6.76 -1.84
C VAL A 41 9.12 -6.71 -2.43
N ALA A 42 9.73 -5.52 -2.50
CA ALA A 42 11.11 -5.39 -2.96
C ALA A 42 12.11 -6.15 -2.09
N ILE A 43 11.92 -6.17 -0.76
CA ILE A 43 12.76 -6.94 0.17
C ILE A 43 12.57 -8.45 -0.05
N GLY A 44 11.32 -8.91 -0.21
CA GLY A 44 11.04 -10.33 -0.45
C GLY A 44 11.55 -10.88 -1.78
N ALA A 45 11.71 -10.01 -2.78
CA ALA A 45 12.20 -10.36 -4.11
C ALA A 45 13.73 -10.56 -4.19
N GLU A 46 14.49 -10.21 -3.15
CA GLU A 46 15.96 -10.38 -3.18
C GLU A 46 16.41 -11.84 -3.01
N LYS A 47 15.57 -12.72 -2.42
CA LYS A 47 15.97 -14.10 -2.07
C LYS A 47 15.61 -15.18 -3.10
N GLY A 48 14.82 -14.84 -4.11
CA GLY A 48 14.38 -15.79 -5.15
C GLY A 48 13.68 -15.06 -6.28
N SER A 49 13.51 -15.72 -7.42
CA SER A 49 12.82 -15.12 -8.59
C SER A 49 11.59 -15.92 -9.03
N PHE A 50 11.35 -17.07 -8.40
CA PHE A 50 10.22 -17.93 -8.74
C PHE A 50 9.09 -17.81 -7.72
N PRO A 51 7.83 -17.98 -8.14
CA PRO A 51 6.71 -18.07 -7.21
C PRO A 51 6.95 -19.20 -6.20
N PRO A 52 6.38 -19.13 -4.98
CA PRO A 52 6.48 -20.20 -3.98
C PRO A 52 5.62 -21.41 -4.36
N LEU A 53 5.92 -22.01 -5.52
CA LEU A 53 5.30 -23.20 -6.10
C LEU A 53 6.37 -24.29 -6.19
N LYS A 54 5.98 -25.53 -5.89
CA LYS A 54 6.89 -26.70 -5.80
C LYS A 54 7.66 -27.01 -7.10
N GLU A 55 7.24 -26.45 -8.23
CA GLU A 55 7.76 -26.80 -9.56
C GLU A 55 8.81 -25.83 -10.12
N PHE A 56 9.10 -24.71 -9.44
CA PHE A 56 9.93 -23.65 -10.02
C PHE A 56 11.05 -23.18 -9.08
N GLY A 57 12.30 -23.55 -9.40
CA GLY A 57 13.55 -22.89 -8.96
C GLY A 57 13.66 -22.52 -7.48
N THR A 58 14.39 -21.42 -7.20
CA THR A 58 14.49 -20.82 -5.86
C THR A 58 13.29 -19.90 -5.60
N PRO A 59 12.40 -20.26 -4.66
CA PRO A 59 11.19 -19.49 -4.40
C PRO A 59 11.50 -18.16 -3.72
N VAL A 60 10.71 -17.13 -4.03
CA VAL A 60 10.68 -15.88 -3.25
C VAL A 60 10.22 -16.16 -1.82
N ASP A 61 10.65 -15.31 -0.87
CA ASP A 61 10.12 -15.37 0.49
C ASP A 61 8.60 -15.09 0.46
N PRO A 62 7.74 -16.03 0.90
CA PRO A 62 6.29 -15.82 0.87
C PRO A 62 5.82 -14.86 1.97
N LEU A 63 6.66 -14.60 2.96
CA LEU A 63 6.31 -13.83 4.15
C LEU A 63 5.88 -12.38 3.81
N PRO A 64 6.65 -11.59 3.02
CA PRO A 64 6.22 -10.25 2.64
C PRO A 64 4.93 -10.26 1.81
N ALA A 65 4.75 -11.23 0.92
CA ALA A 65 3.57 -11.31 0.07
C ALA A 65 2.27 -11.50 0.88
N VAL A 66 2.29 -12.39 1.88
CA VAL A 66 1.13 -12.63 2.76
C VAL A 66 0.83 -11.40 3.62
N LEU A 67 1.87 -10.78 4.21
CA LEU A 67 1.69 -9.58 5.04
C LEU A 67 1.09 -8.41 4.25
N MET A 68 1.52 -8.21 3.00
CA MET A 68 0.98 -7.14 2.18
C MET A 68 -0.45 -7.42 1.71
N LEU A 69 -0.81 -8.69 1.44
CA LEU A 69 -2.18 -9.05 1.07
C LEU A 69 -3.16 -8.68 2.20
N THR A 70 -2.82 -8.93 3.46
CA THR A 70 -3.64 -8.51 4.61
C THR A 70 -3.75 -7.00 4.74
N THR A 71 -2.65 -6.27 4.52
CA THR A 71 -2.66 -4.80 4.55
C THR A 71 -3.59 -4.21 3.49
N LEU A 72 -3.55 -4.74 2.26
CA LEU A 72 -4.40 -4.25 1.16
C LEU A 72 -5.90 -4.42 1.46
N VAL A 73 -6.30 -5.51 2.12
CA VAL A 73 -7.70 -5.70 2.52
C VAL A 73 -8.11 -4.68 3.59
N VAL A 74 -7.24 -4.42 4.57
CA VAL A 74 -7.49 -3.41 5.61
C VAL A 74 -7.57 -1.99 5.01
N ASP A 75 -6.71 -1.65 4.06
CA ASP A 75 -6.73 -0.35 3.38
C ASP A 75 -8.03 -0.09 2.64
N VAL A 76 -8.56 -1.10 1.92
CA VAL A 76 -9.86 -0.95 1.22
C VAL A 76 -10.98 -0.75 2.23
N ALA A 77 -10.97 -1.48 3.36
CA ALA A 77 -11.97 -1.31 4.42
C ALA A 77 -11.89 0.08 5.08
N VAL A 78 -10.70 0.57 5.41
CA VAL A 78 -10.48 1.90 5.99
C VAL A 78 -10.84 3.00 5.00
N THR A 79 -10.52 2.83 3.71
CA THR A 79 -10.89 3.79 2.66
C THR A 79 -12.40 3.88 2.48
N ALA A 80 -13.09 2.73 2.46
CA ALA A 80 -14.56 2.69 2.41
C ALA A 80 -15.19 3.39 3.64
N LEU A 81 -14.66 3.13 4.83
CA LEU A 81 -15.11 3.79 6.06
C LEU A 81 -14.88 5.31 6.00
N ALA A 82 -13.68 5.74 5.59
CA ALA A 82 -13.32 7.15 5.49
C ALA A 82 -14.21 7.90 4.48
N LEU A 83 -14.47 7.30 3.32
CA LEU A 83 -15.39 7.86 2.33
C LEU A 83 -16.82 7.93 2.87
N GLY A 84 -17.30 6.88 3.56
CA GLY A 84 -18.62 6.90 4.20
C GLY A 84 -18.77 8.00 5.26
N LEU A 85 -17.71 8.28 6.02
CA LEU A 85 -17.69 9.38 6.99
C LEU A 85 -17.68 10.75 6.31
N VAL A 86 -16.90 10.93 5.23
CA VAL A 86 -16.89 12.18 4.46
C VAL A 86 -18.27 12.46 3.86
N MET A 87 -18.89 11.47 3.23
CA MET A 87 -20.22 11.62 2.63
C MET A 87 -21.32 11.89 3.66
N ARG A 88 -21.21 11.36 4.89
CA ARG A 88 -22.14 11.67 5.98
C ARG A 88 -21.90 13.05 6.60
N GLY A 89 -20.64 13.48 6.69
CA GLY A 89 -20.25 14.78 7.26
C GLY A 89 -20.65 15.96 6.38
N ASP A 90 -20.70 15.78 5.06
CA ASP A 90 -21.10 16.82 4.10
C ASP A 90 -22.63 17.00 4.00
N GLY A 91 -23.42 16.19 4.72
CA GLY A 91 -24.89 16.19 4.70
C GLY A 91 -25.58 16.72 5.97
N ALA A 92 -24.86 17.46 6.83
CA ALA A 92 -25.38 18.05 8.07
C ALA A 92 -25.33 19.58 8.03
#